data_AF-A0A0E3SAC2-F1
#
_entry.id   AF-A0A0E3SAC2-F1
#
_cell.length_a   1.000
_cell.length_b   1.000
_cell.length_c   1.000
_cell.angle_alpha   90.00
_cell.angle_beta   90.00
_cell.angle_gamma   90.00
#
_symmetry.space_group_name_H-M   'P 1'
#
loop_
_entity.id
_entity.type
_entity.pdbx_description
1 polymer ?
#
loop_
_entity_poly.entity_id
_entity_poly.type
_entity_poly.pdbx_seq_one_letter_code
_entity_poly.pdbx_strand_id
1 'polypeptide(L)'
;MKNELEIIINAKYKIKKYSDICGNFEDKYGMDSEIFMERFNAGKLGDRDDLLDWYAAKGGLKIWNKKIKVISAIEYNLPKTKNQSFAGTPLSKLARYLTEIKKVKKRNKIWKQKILLTQPQQ
;
A
#
# COMPACT_ATOMS: atom_id res chain seq x y z
N MET A 1 -0.01 -7.61 -17.91
CA MET A 1 -0.61 -6.44 -17.22
C MET A 1 -1.71 -6.81 -16.20
N LYS A 2 -2.06 -8.10 -16.01
CA LYS A 2 -3.13 -8.51 -15.06
C LYS A 2 -2.77 -8.37 -13.56
N ASN A 3 -1.49 -8.35 -13.17
CA ASN A 3 -1.09 -8.36 -11.75
C ASN A 3 -1.32 -7.06 -10.95
N GLU A 4 -1.22 -5.87 -11.54
CA GLU A 4 -1.18 -4.63 -10.72
C GLU A 4 -2.58 -4.23 -10.19
N LEU A 5 -3.62 -4.38 -11.01
CA LEU A 5 -5.00 -4.14 -10.59
C LEU A 5 -5.46 -5.11 -9.50
N GLU A 6 -5.09 -6.39 -9.62
CA GLU A 6 -5.42 -7.41 -8.64
C GLU A 6 -4.77 -7.13 -7.27
N ILE A 7 -3.51 -6.66 -7.27
CA ILE A 7 -2.82 -6.25 -6.04
C ILE A 7 -3.55 -5.07 -5.38
N ILE A 8 -4.02 -4.09 -6.15
CA ILE A 8 -4.73 -2.93 -5.61
C ILE A 8 -6.10 -3.33 -5.05
N ILE A 9 -6.85 -4.17 -5.77
CA ILE A 9 -8.15 -4.68 -5.32
C ILE A 9 -7.99 -5.46 -4.01
N ASN A 10 -7.02 -6.37 -3.94
CA ASN A 10 -6.72 -7.13 -2.74
C ASN A 10 -6.27 -6.24 -1.58
N ALA A 11 -5.43 -5.22 -1.85
CA ALA A 11 -5.02 -4.27 -0.83
C ALA A 11 -6.22 -3.50 -0.25
N LYS A 12 -7.11 -3.00 -1.10
CA LYS A 12 -8.34 -2.30 -0.68
C LYS A 12 -9.24 -3.22 0.16
N TYR A 13 -9.43 -4.46 -0.27
CA TYR A 13 -10.21 -5.45 0.48
C TYR A 13 -9.61 -5.69 1.88
N LYS A 14 -8.29 -5.90 1.97
CA LYS A 14 -7.60 -6.11 3.26
C LYS A 14 -7.68 -4.87 4.16
N ILE A 15 -7.49 -3.67 3.61
CA ILE A 15 -7.65 -2.41 4.36
C ILE A 15 -9.05 -2.31 4.95
N LYS A 16 -10.09 -2.52 4.13
CA LYS A 16 -11.48 -2.49 4.61
C LYS A 16 -11.70 -3.51 5.72
N LYS A 17 -11.33 -4.79 5.49
CA LYS A 17 -11.51 -5.85 6.48
C LYS A 17 -10.85 -5.51 7.83
N TYR A 18 -9.60 -5.03 7.81
CA TYR A 18 -8.90 -4.69 9.05
C TYR A 18 -9.44 -3.41 9.71
N SER A 19 -9.91 -2.45 8.91
CA SER A 19 -10.59 -1.26 9.42
C SER A 19 -11.89 -1.62 10.13
N ASP A 20 -12.69 -2.53 9.55
CA ASP A 20 -13.96 -2.99 10.13
C ASP A 20 -13.69 -3.70 11.48
N ILE A 21 -12.65 -4.53 11.57
CA ILE A 21 -12.24 -5.17 12.83
C ILE A 21 -11.82 -4.14 13.88
N CYS A 22 -11.02 -3.13 13.50
CA CYS A 22 -10.62 -2.07 14.42
C CYS A 22 -11.84 -1.28 14.92
N GLY A 23 -12.74 -0.87 14.02
CA GLY A 23 -13.95 -0.12 14.38
C GLY A 23 -14.86 -0.90 15.34
N ASN A 24 -15.08 -2.20 15.09
CA ASN A 24 -15.86 -3.04 16.00
C ASN A 24 -15.25 -3.13 17.41
N PHE A 25 -13.92 -3.07 17.52
CA PHE A 25 -13.23 -3.02 18.82
C PHE A 25 -13.39 -1.67 19.51
N GLU A 26 -13.27 -0.60 18.73
CA GLU A 26 -13.48 0.76 19.23
C GLU A 26 -14.88 0.92 19.80
N ASP A 27 -15.89 0.41 19.10
CA ASP A 27 -17.28 0.40 19.55
C ASP A 27 -17.49 -0.49 20.78
N LYS A 28 -16.95 -1.73 20.76
CA LYS A 28 -17.11 -2.70 21.85
C LYS A 28 -16.55 -2.21 23.19
N TYR A 29 -15.44 -1.48 23.13
CA TYR A 29 -14.69 -1.07 24.32
C TYR A 29 -14.73 0.44 24.59
N GLY A 30 -15.40 1.22 23.73
CA GLY A 30 -15.54 2.68 23.87
C GLY A 30 -14.20 3.42 23.87
N MET A 31 -13.24 2.95 23.10
CA MET A 31 -11.85 3.44 23.12
C MET A 31 -11.29 3.44 21.71
N ASP A 32 -10.68 4.55 21.29
CA ASP A 32 -10.04 4.62 19.98
C ASP A 32 -8.83 3.67 19.89
N SER A 33 -8.47 3.28 18.67
CA SER A 33 -7.32 2.41 18.39
C SER A 33 -5.98 2.91 18.95
N GLU A 34 -5.78 4.22 19.11
CA GLU A 34 -4.50 4.81 19.53
C GLU A 34 -4.31 4.64 21.03
N ILE A 35 -5.33 4.96 21.82
CA ILE A 35 -5.39 4.66 23.26
C ILE A 35 -5.32 3.15 23.48
N PHE A 36 -6.00 2.37 22.65
CA PHE A 36 -5.91 0.91 22.70
C PHE A 36 -4.47 0.42 22.53
N MET A 37 -3.75 0.96 21.55
CA MET A 37 -2.35 0.59 21.31
C MET A 37 -1.46 0.98 22.48
N GLU A 38 -1.65 2.18 23.04
CA GLU A 38 -0.88 2.62 24.20
C GLU A 38 -1.07 1.66 25.38
N ARG A 39 -2.31 1.30 25.69
CA ARG A 39 -2.63 0.39 26.80
C ARG A 39 -2.18 -1.04 26.53
N PHE A 40 -2.26 -1.52 25.29
CA PHE A 40 -1.75 -2.83 24.89
C PHE A 40 -0.24 -2.92 25.13
N ASN A 41 0.52 -1.95 24.63
CA ASN A 41 1.98 -1.92 24.76
C ASN A 41 2.43 -1.73 26.22
N ALA A 42 1.63 -1.07 27.04
CA ALA A 42 1.89 -0.92 28.48
C ALA A 42 1.53 -2.18 29.29
N GLY A 43 1.03 -3.25 28.66
CA GLY A 43 0.56 -4.46 29.35
C GLY A 43 -0.67 -4.21 30.24
N LYS A 44 -1.41 -3.12 29.99
CA LYS A 44 -2.60 -2.72 30.76
C LYS A 44 -3.89 -3.31 30.21
N LEU A 45 -3.85 -3.86 29.01
CA LEU A 45 -4.91 -4.70 28.47
C LEU A 45 -4.58 -6.14 28.86
N GLY A 46 -5.58 -6.86 29.38
CA GLY A 46 -5.41 -8.25 29.81
C GLY A 46 -5.05 -9.20 28.65
N ASP A 47 -5.18 -10.49 28.90
CA ASP A 47 -4.74 -11.58 28.02
C ASP A 47 -5.85 -12.16 27.13
N ARG A 48 -6.93 -11.41 26.90
CA ARG A 48 -8.05 -11.89 26.10
C ARG A 48 -7.63 -12.11 24.64
N ASP A 49 -7.99 -13.27 24.09
CA ASP A 49 -7.66 -13.66 22.70
C ASP A 49 -8.11 -12.61 21.66
N ASP A 50 -9.23 -11.94 21.93
CA ASP A 50 -9.79 -10.93 21.04
C ASP A 50 -8.83 -9.72 20.86
N LEU A 51 -8.03 -9.39 21.89
CA LEU A 51 -7.03 -8.33 21.81
C LEU A 51 -5.89 -8.66 20.85
N LEU A 52 -5.52 -9.94 20.72
CA LEU A 52 -4.49 -10.39 19.78
C LEU A 52 -4.97 -10.27 18.34
N ASP A 53 -6.22 -10.64 18.08
CA ASP A 53 -6.86 -10.48 16.77
C ASP A 53 -6.91 -9.01 16.34
N TRP A 54 -7.30 -8.13 17.27
CA TRP A 54 -7.30 -6.69 17.04
C TRP A 54 -5.88 -6.15 16.78
N TYR A 55 -4.89 -6.54 17.59
CA TYR A 55 -3.50 -6.10 17.43
C TYR A 55 -2.95 -6.51 16.06
N ALA A 56 -3.20 -7.76 15.64
CA ALA A 56 -2.85 -8.25 14.31
C ALA A 56 -3.55 -7.46 13.20
N ALA A 57 -4.85 -7.14 13.36
CA ALA A 57 -5.60 -6.33 12.40
C ALA A 57 -5.03 -4.91 12.29
N LYS A 58 -4.71 -4.25 13.41
CA LYS A 58 -4.14 -2.89 13.41
C LYS A 58 -2.78 -2.84 12.72
N GLY A 59 -1.93 -3.83 12.99
CA GLY A 59 -0.66 -4.02 12.29
C GLY A 59 -0.85 -4.23 10.78
N GLY A 60 -1.79 -5.11 10.42
CA GLY A 60 -2.18 -5.36 9.04
C GLY A 60 -2.63 -4.10 8.31
N LEU A 61 -3.49 -3.29 8.94
CA LEU A 61 -3.98 -2.02 8.39
C LEU A 61 -2.83 -1.07 8.06
N LYS A 62 -1.87 -0.92 8.99
CA LYS A 62 -0.67 -0.07 8.78
C LYS A 62 0.16 -0.54 7.59
N ILE A 63 0.40 -1.85 7.47
CA ILE A 63 1.19 -2.44 6.38
C ILE A 63 0.51 -2.21 5.03
N TRP A 64 -0.79 -2.52 4.91
CA TRP A 64 -1.50 -2.41 3.65
C TRP A 64 -1.72 -0.96 3.21
N ASN A 65 -1.95 -0.04 4.15
CA ASN A 65 -1.98 1.40 3.87
C ASN A 65 -0.63 1.92 3.36
N LYS A 66 0.49 1.46 3.93
CA LYS A 66 1.83 1.81 3.41
C LYS A 66 2.03 1.25 2.00
N LYS A 67 1.60 0.01 1.76
CA LYS A 67 1.72 -0.67 0.45
C LYS A 67 0.91 0.02 -0.64
N ILE A 68 -0.33 0.42 -0.36
CA ILE A 68 -1.16 1.12 -1.36
C ILE A 68 -0.65 2.54 -1.65
N LYS A 69 -0.14 3.25 -0.64
CA LYS A 69 0.50 4.57 -0.84
C LYS A 69 1.73 4.48 -1.74
N VAL A 70 2.52 3.43 -1.56
CA VAL A 70 3.68 3.11 -2.39
C VAL A 70 3.27 2.79 -3.84
N ILE A 71 2.28 1.92 -4.03
CA ILE A 71 1.83 1.52 -5.38
C ILE A 71 1.21 2.70 -6.12
N SER A 72 0.34 3.47 -5.47
CA SER A 72 -0.29 4.66 -6.05
C SER A 72 0.74 5.74 -6.41
N ALA A 73 1.78 5.94 -5.60
CA ALA A 73 2.87 6.83 -5.93
C ALA A 73 3.66 6.36 -7.16
N ILE A 74 3.84 5.04 -7.35
CA ILE A 74 4.43 4.53 -8.61
C ILE A 74 3.50 4.81 -9.78
N GLU A 75 2.21 4.50 -9.67
CA GLU A 75 1.24 4.71 -10.75
C GLU A 75 1.14 6.19 -11.16
N TYR A 76 1.14 7.11 -10.19
CA TYR A 76 1.13 8.56 -10.45
C TYR A 76 2.40 9.04 -11.17
N ASN A 77 3.55 8.45 -10.86
CA ASN A 77 4.84 8.79 -11.47
C ASN A 77 5.10 8.07 -12.81
N LEU A 78 4.20 7.19 -13.26
CA LEU A 78 4.26 6.65 -14.60
C LEU A 78 3.66 7.67 -15.59
N PRO A 79 4.35 7.99 -16.70
CA PRO A 79 3.75 8.78 -17.75
C PRO A 79 2.46 8.08 -18.22
N LYS A 80 1.32 8.79 -18.17
CA LYS A 80 0.02 8.30 -18.60
C LYS A 80 0.07 7.98 -20.09
N THR A 81 0.39 6.74 -20.45
CA THR A 81 0.56 6.30 -21.84
C THR A 81 -0.73 5.81 -22.49
N LYS A 82 -1.78 5.54 -21.70
CA LYS A 82 -3.03 5.00 -22.24
C LYS A 82 -3.88 6.18 -22.71
N ASN A 83 -3.89 6.42 -24.03
CA ASN A 83 -4.73 7.35 -24.79
C ASN A 83 -4.12 8.70 -25.22
N GLN A 84 -2.78 8.81 -25.33
CA GLN A 84 -2.18 9.98 -25.97
C GLN A 84 -1.93 9.69 -27.46
N SER A 85 -2.69 10.37 -28.34
CA SER A 85 -2.39 10.36 -29.78
C SER A 85 -1.06 11.09 -30.00
N PHE A 86 -0.12 10.41 -30.65
CA PHE A 86 1.17 10.99 -31.03
C PHE A 86 1.20 11.46 -32.49
N ALA A 87 0.05 11.44 -33.19
CA ALA A 87 -0.05 11.91 -34.56
C ALA A 87 0.39 13.38 -34.64
N GLY A 88 1.36 13.68 -35.51
CA GLY A 88 1.94 15.02 -35.66
C GLY A 88 3.03 15.40 -34.63
N THR A 89 3.44 14.49 -33.74
CA THR A 89 4.52 14.78 -32.78
C THR A 89 5.89 14.66 -33.47
N PRO A 90 6.77 15.67 -33.35
CA PRO A 90 8.13 15.59 -33.88
C PRO A 90 8.91 14.40 -33.31
N LEU A 91 9.66 13.69 -34.16
CA LEU A 91 10.49 12.53 -33.80
C LEU A 91 11.42 12.82 -32.62
N SER A 92 11.95 14.03 -32.50
CA SER A 92 12.80 14.47 -31.39
C SER A 92 12.08 14.46 -30.04
N LYS A 93 10.81 14.87 -30.00
CA LYS A 93 9.97 14.80 -28.79
C LYS A 93 9.61 13.36 -28.44
N LEU A 94 9.33 12.52 -29.46
CA LEU A 94 9.10 11.08 -29.26
C LEU A 94 10.33 10.37 -28.70
N ALA A 95 11.51 10.64 -29.24
CA ALA A 95 12.76 10.05 -28.76
C ALA A 95 13.06 10.44 -27.30
N ARG A 96 12.79 11.70 -26.93
CA ARG A 96 12.94 12.19 -25.55
C ARG A 96 11.93 11.50 -24.61
N TYR A 97 10.68 11.39 -25.01
CA TYR A 97 9.64 10.69 -24.26
C TYR A 97 9.95 9.20 -24.05
N LEU A 98 10.38 8.49 -25.10
CA LEU A 98 10.78 7.09 -25.02
C LEU A 98 11.97 6.88 -24.08
N THR A 99 12.93 7.81 -24.10
CA THR A 99 14.08 7.80 -23.17
C THR A 99 13.64 7.94 -21.73
N GLU A 100 12.73 8.88 -21.43
CA GLU A 100 12.20 9.07 -20.07
C GLU A 100 11.38 7.86 -19.61
N ILE A 101 10.58 7.23 -20.47
CA ILE A 101 9.89 5.96 -20.17
C ILE A 101 10.89 4.87 -19.79
N LYS A 102 11.98 4.70 -20.56
CA LYS A 102 13.01 3.70 -20.28
C LYS A 102 13.67 3.96 -18.91
N LYS A 103 13.97 5.22 -18.58
CA LYS A 103 14.52 5.62 -17.27
C LYS A 103 13.57 5.33 -16.11
N VAL A 104 12.29 5.67 -16.25
CA VAL A 104 11.26 5.40 -15.23
C VAL A 104 11.09 3.89 -15.03
N LYS A 105 11.01 3.11 -16.10
CA LYS A 105 10.93 1.63 -16.00
C LYS A 105 12.14 1.03 -15.29
N LYS A 106 13.36 1.52 -15.58
CA LYS A 106 14.60 1.08 -14.90
C LYS A 106 14.58 1.43 -13.42
N ARG A 107 14.21 2.66 -13.04
CA ARG A 107 14.09 3.10 -11.64
C ARG A 107 13.06 2.25 -10.89
N ASN A 108 11.90 1.99 -11.50
CA ASN A 108 10.86 1.14 -10.90
C ASN A 108 11.31 -0.30 -10.70
N LYS A 109 12.09 -0.88 -11.64
CA LYS A 109 12.68 -2.22 -11.47
C LYS A 109 13.59 -2.28 -10.23
N ILE A 110 14.49 -1.30 -10.11
CA ILE A 110 15.43 -1.21 -8.97
C ILE A 110 14.66 -1.04 -7.65
N TRP A 111 13.63 -0.20 -7.66
CA TRP A 111 12.86 0.09 -6.46
C TRP A 111 11.98 -1.10 -6.02
N LYS A 112 11.35 -1.81 -6.97
CA LYS A 112 10.65 -3.08 -6.69
C LYS A 112 11.60 -4.12 -6.06
N GLN A 113 12.83 -4.23 -6.57
CA GLN A 113 13.85 -5.13 -5.99
C GLN A 113 14.20 -4.76 -4.54
N LYS A 114 14.39 -3.47 -4.24
CA LYS A 114 14.69 -3.00 -2.87
C LYS A 114 13.55 -3.24 -1.89
N ILE A 115 12.29 -3.10 -2.33
CA ILE A 115 11.12 -3.40 -1.49
C ILE A 115 11.03 -4.88 -1.15
N LEU A 116 11.29 -5.75 -2.13
CA LEU A 116 11.32 -7.21 -1.90
C LEU A 116 12.38 -7.62 -0.88
N LEU A 117 13.54 -6.95 -0.90
CA LEU A 117 14.66 -7.21 0.01
C LEU A 117 14.50 -6.60 1.41
N THR A 118 13.50 -5.74 1.64
CA THR A 118 13.25 -5.08 2.93
C THR A 118 12.02 -5.62 3.65
N GLN A 119 11.41 -6.70 3.14
CA GLN A 119 10.37 -7.42 3.87
C GLN A 119 11.03 -8.39 4.87
N PRO A 120 10.62 -8.43 6.14
CA PRO A 120 11.10 -9.44 7.07
C PRO A 120 10.75 -10.83 6.52
N GLN A 121 11.75 -11.70 6.40
CA GLN A 121 11.52 -13.12 6.11
C GLN A 121 10.89 -13.71 7.37
N GLN A 122 9.68 -14.24 7.22
CA GLN A 122 9.05 -15.09 8.23
C GLN A 122 9.81 -16.40 8.34
#